data_AF-A0AA43J6V4-F1
#
_entry.id   AF-A0AA43J6V4-F1
#
_cell.length_a   1.000
_cell.length_b   1.000
_cell.length_c   1.000
_cell.angle_alpha   90.00
_cell.angle_beta   90.00
_cell.angle_gamma   90.00
#
_symmetry.space_group_name_H-M   'P 1'
#
loop_
_entity.id
_entity.type
_entity.pdbx_description
1 polymer ?
#
loop_
_entity_poly.entity_id
_entity_poly.type
_entity_poly.pdbx_seq_one_letter_code
_entity_poly.pdbx_strand_id
1 'polypeptide(L)'
;MNPRRLYQPAVLLSALLLAGMLGCGSETPVSDNASTPDNTLSAAHAAAAGTPPSGLVDVSFEGDHLNLWPWITPDGETMEDPVNLIFVGEAGALQIRAALLALDGDRSAYGFPPVFPFNATWSEAMGGVQAAYAEDGGWAGSVIQLQVGAYNPLRFHLRLYETGQSFDGGGVWTLGGAHFDLLIPDTPEHQVISWELAEQIVMVDLIRSGLLHAAPGATQVINDEPGFRTIPVPIYNGMPDALKVACGLPPGPTAVPVPIPTNGRATILWLGGSTPVADDAVSEAFTIQFHQIIPKPFCATGPADVYMVDGPVDLRKTVQVKAPGRYTYQYQLSGMLTATPLGGGPSFEVNVHDIQNGMVHGDGWLVNSQVKRIAPQDDGTELSMEWMKLSTAGADQFRHKESCLAP
;
A
#
# COMPACT_ATOMS: atom_id res chain seq x y z
N MET A 1 -17.66 -47.03 -2.20
CA MET A 1 -17.23 -46.62 -0.85
C MET A 1 -15.95 -45.81 -1.01
N ASN A 2 -16.06 -44.50 -0.87
CA ASN A 2 -14.98 -43.53 -1.11
C ASN A 2 -14.23 -43.27 0.21
N PRO A 3 -12.90 -43.44 0.29
CA PRO A 3 -12.16 -43.02 1.48
C PRO A 3 -11.98 -41.50 1.42
N ARG A 4 -12.58 -40.81 2.38
CA ARG A 4 -12.31 -39.38 2.66
C ARG A 4 -10.84 -39.24 3.06
N ARG A 5 -10.03 -38.65 2.18
CA ARG A 5 -8.70 -38.13 2.56
C ARG A 5 -8.90 -36.82 3.31
N LEU A 6 -8.64 -36.85 4.61
CA LEU A 6 -8.36 -35.66 5.40
C LEU A 6 -7.06 -35.05 4.87
N TYR A 7 -7.17 -33.94 4.13
CA TYR A 7 -6.03 -33.08 3.84
C TYR A 7 -5.76 -32.25 5.11
N GLN A 8 -4.69 -32.56 5.82
CA GLN A 8 -4.06 -31.62 6.74
C GLN A 8 -3.28 -30.61 5.89
N PRO A 9 -3.52 -29.29 6.00
CA PRO A 9 -2.63 -28.31 5.39
C PRO A 9 -1.29 -28.36 6.12
N ALA A 10 -0.23 -28.65 5.37
CA ALA A 10 1.14 -28.59 5.88
C ALA A 10 1.49 -27.12 6.13
N VAL A 11 1.58 -26.76 7.40
CA VAL A 11 2.18 -25.51 7.88
C VAL A 11 3.68 -25.60 7.59
N LEU A 12 4.22 -24.72 6.74
CA LEU A 12 5.67 -24.62 6.58
C LEU A 12 6.12 -23.18 6.30
N LEU A 13 7.11 -22.82 7.12
CA LEU A 13 7.83 -21.55 7.26
C LEU A 13 8.11 -20.84 5.93
N SER A 14 7.81 -19.54 5.89
CA SER A 14 8.46 -18.58 4.99
C SER A 14 9.25 -17.60 5.86
N ALA A 15 10.58 -17.74 5.84
CA ALA A 15 11.52 -16.84 6.51
C ALA A 15 12.29 -16.05 5.44
N LEU A 16 12.20 -14.73 5.48
CA LEU A 16 13.10 -13.77 4.82
C LEU A 16 12.98 -12.47 5.63
N LEU A 17 13.95 -12.10 6.49
CA LEU A 17 15.29 -11.51 6.27
C LEU A 17 15.22 -10.03 6.67
N LEU A 18 15.82 -9.65 7.81
CA LEU A 18 16.30 -8.27 8.03
C LEU A 18 17.43 -8.25 9.07
N ALA A 19 18.47 -7.46 8.78
CA ALA A 19 19.65 -7.26 9.61
C ALA A 19 19.82 -5.77 9.91
N GLY A 20 20.16 -5.40 11.15
CA GLY A 20 20.62 -4.02 11.43
C GLY A 20 20.55 -3.46 12.86
N MET A 21 21.42 -3.95 13.75
CA MET A 21 22.14 -3.27 14.85
C MET A 21 21.43 -2.58 16.06
N LEU A 22 22.12 -2.78 17.19
CA LEU A 22 21.82 -2.51 18.61
C LEU A 22 22.02 -1.05 19.05
N GLY A 23 21.15 -0.59 19.96
CA GLY A 23 21.41 0.53 20.87
C GLY A 23 20.61 0.36 22.18
N CYS A 24 21.28 0.05 23.29
CA CYS A 24 20.64 -0.13 24.60
C CYS A 24 20.36 1.22 25.27
N GLY A 25 19.08 1.52 25.53
CA GLY A 25 18.65 2.59 26.43
C GLY A 25 17.63 2.04 27.42
N SER A 26 17.89 2.16 28.72
CA SER A 26 16.94 1.78 29.78
C SER A 26 15.90 2.87 29.96
N GLU A 27 14.68 2.68 29.44
CA GLU A 27 13.54 3.57 29.71
C GLU A 27 12.39 2.86 30.42
N THR A 28 11.78 3.59 31.35
CA THR A 28 10.60 3.25 32.16
C THR A 28 9.40 2.78 31.33
N PRO A 29 8.46 2.01 31.92
CA PRO A 29 7.28 1.48 31.22
C PRO A 29 6.52 2.61 30.49
N VAL A 30 6.32 2.42 29.19
CA VAL A 30 5.64 3.37 28.31
C VAL A 30 4.17 3.42 28.70
N SER A 31 3.71 4.55 29.25
CA SER A 31 2.28 4.74 29.50
C SER A 31 1.53 4.85 28.17
N ASP A 32 0.37 4.19 28.05
CA ASP A 32 -0.49 4.18 26.87
C ASP A 32 -1.08 5.54 26.45
N ASN A 33 -0.79 6.61 27.18
CA ASN A 33 -1.35 7.95 26.93
C ASN A 33 -0.59 8.76 25.86
N ALA A 34 -0.12 8.12 24.79
CA ALA A 34 0.28 8.85 23.61
C ALA A 34 -0.99 9.46 22.99
N SER A 35 -1.26 10.73 23.33
CA SER A 35 -2.36 11.54 22.85
C SER A 35 -2.55 11.40 21.34
N THR A 36 -3.80 11.28 20.90
CA THR A 36 -4.23 11.48 19.51
C THR A 36 -3.45 12.62 18.87
N PRO A 37 -2.90 12.44 17.64
CA PRO A 37 -2.25 13.51 16.93
C PRO A 37 -3.17 14.73 16.86
N ASP A 38 -2.72 15.85 17.40
CA ASP A 38 -3.43 17.11 17.33
C ASP A 38 -3.55 17.50 15.86
N ASN A 39 -4.78 17.53 15.32
CA ASN A 39 -5.08 17.91 13.94
C ASN A 39 -4.93 19.43 13.70
N THR A 40 -4.46 20.18 14.69
CA THR A 40 -4.19 21.61 14.52
C THR A 40 -2.85 21.82 13.81
N LEU A 41 -2.93 22.37 12.60
CA LEU A 41 -1.82 22.97 11.85
C LEU A 41 -1.23 24.14 12.66
N SER A 42 -0.49 23.88 13.73
CA SER A 42 0.33 24.91 14.39
C SER A 42 1.75 24.87 13.81
N ALA A 43 2.15 26.00 13.25
CA ALA A 43 3.32 26.23 12.40
C ALA A 43 4.68 26.21 13.12
N ALA A 44 4.86 25.37 14.14
CA ALA A 44 6.04 25.43 15.02
C ALA A 44 6.71 24.07 15.25
N HIS A 45 7.02 23.34 14.19
CA HIS A 45 8.16 22.42 14.14
C HIS A 45 8.63 22.36 12.69
N ALA A 46 9.67 23.12 12.36
CA ALA A 46 10.43 22.90 11.14
C ALA A 46 11.17 21.56 11.31
N ALA A 47 10.47 20.47 11.01
CA ALA A 47 11.07 19.16 10.91
C ALA A 47 12.00 19.18 9.69
N ALA A 48 13.17 18.56 9.82
CA ALA A 48 14.02 18.32 8.67
C ALA A 48 13.19 17.51 7.66
N ALA A 49 13.07 18.01 6.43
CA ALA A 49 12.49 17.24 5.34
C ALA A 49 13.17 15.87 5.28
N GLY A 50 12.39 14.80 5.07
CA GLY A 50 12.92 13.45 4.92
C GLY A 50 14.08 13.45 3.91
N THR A 51 15.18 12.78 4.25
CA THR A 51 16.36 12.74 3.37
C THR A 51 15.93 12.16 2.02
N PRO A 52 16.29 12.79 0.88
CA PRO A 52 16.02 12.23 -0.43
C PRO A 52 16.57 10.81 -0.54
N PRO A 53 15.80 9.85 -1.09
CA PRO A 53 16.30 8.50 -1.30
C PRO A 53 17.39 8.49 -2.39
N SER A 54 18.33 7.55 -2.30
CA SER A 54 19.32 7.35 -3.35
C SER A 54 18.71 6.62 -4.56
N GLY A 55 19.30 6.82 -5.74
CA GLY A 55 18.89 6.11 -6.95
C GLY A 55 17.69 6.74 -7.65
N LEU A 56 17.64 8.07 -7.67
CA LEU A 56 16.67 8.80 -8.48
C LEU A 56 16.91 8.55 -9.97
N VAL A 57 15.85 8.59 -10.76
CA VAL A 57 15.84 8.38 -12.20
C VAL A 57 15.14 9.54 -12.89
N ASP A 58 15.69 9.99 -14.01
CA ASP A 58 15.11 11.06 -14.83
C ASP A 58 14.12 10.49 -15.84
N VAL A 59 12.85 10.88 -15.74
CA VAL A 59 11.81 10.58 -16.71
C VAL A 59 11.56 11.82 -17.56
N SER A 60 11.60 11.66 -18.89
CA SER A 60 11.30 12.76 -19.82
C SER A 60 10.02 12.49 -20.62
N PHE A 61 9.21 13.52 -20.80
CA PHE A 61 8.00 13.48 -21.62
C PHE A 61 7.70 14.86 -22.21
N GLU A 62 7.51 14.95 -23.54
CA GLU A 62 7.23 16.22 -24.25
C GLU A 62 8.23 17.37 -23.95
N GLY A 63 9.47 17.03 -23.59
CA GLY A 63 10.53 18.00 -23.27
C GLY A 63 10.60 18.40 -21.79
N ASP A 64 9.62 18.01 -20.97
CA ASP A 64 9.68 18.13 -19.52
C ASP A 64 10.38 16.94 -18.88
N HIS A 65 10.89 17.17 -17.67
CA HIS A 65 11.65 16.20 -16.90
C HIS A 65 11.10 16.08 -15.48
N LEU A 66 11.07 14.84 -15.00
CA LEU A 66 10.72 14.49 -13.63
C LEU A 66 11.81 13.56 -13.09
N ASN A 67 12.56 14.03 -12.10
CA ASN A 67 13.51 13.20 -11.39
C ASN A 67 12.81 12.58 -10.17
N LEU A 68 12.66 11.25 -10.15
CA LEU A 68 11.84 10.55 -9.16
C LEU A 68 12.57 9.35 -8.57
N TRP A 69 12.14 8.90 -7.39
CA TRP A 69 12.54 7.59 -6.89
C TRP A 69 11.56 6.54 -7.42
N PRO A 70 12.03 5.45 -8.06
CA PRO A 70 11.16 4.57 -8.85
C PRO A 70 10.33 3.59 -8.00
N TRP A 71 10.25 3.83 -6.69
CA TRP A 71 9.60 2.97 -5.71
C TRP A 71 8.66 3.78 -4.82
N ILE A 72 7.60 3.13 -4.35
CA ILE A 72 6.78 3.60 -3.24
C ILE A 72 7.23 2.91 -1.95
N THR A 73 7.02 3.58 -0.81
CA THR A 73 7.59 3.15 0.47
C THR A 73 6.64 3.39 1.65
N PRO A 74 6.63 2.52 2.66
CA PRO A 74 5.94 2.77 3.93
C PRO A 74 6.75 3.62 4.92
N ASP A 75 8.06 3.79 4.74
CA ASP A 75 8.98 4.28 5.77
C ASP A 75 10.06 5.25 5.26
N GLY A 76 10.07 5.56 3.97
CA GLY A 76 11.07 6.43 3.34
C GLY A 76 12.31 5.69 2.85
N GLU A 77 12.41 4.38 3.07
CA GLU A 77 13.62 3.59 2.82
C GLU A 77 13.32 2.27 2.06
N THR A 78 12.30 1.55 2.49
CA THR A 78 11.89 0.26 1.93
C THR A 78 11.28 0.45 0.54
N MET A 79 11.85 -0.25 -0.44
CA MET A 79 11.30 -0.36 -1.80
C MET A 79 10.16 -1.38 -1.78
N GLU A 80 8.91 -0.92 -1.67
CA GLU A 80 7.75 -1.80 -1.48
C GLU A 80 7.11 -2.21 -2.81
N ASP A 81 6.71 -1.24 -3.64
CA ASP A 81 6.20 -1.47 -5.00
C ASP A 81 6.82 -0.47 -5.98
N PRO A 82 6.93 -0.79 -7.26
CA PRO A 82 7.37 0.14 -8.28
C PRO A 82 6.35 1.26 -8.50
N VAL A 83 6.85 2.45 -8.84
CA VAL A 83 6.06 3.43 -9.58
C VAL A 83 5.89 2.89 -11.00
N ASN A 84 4.67 2.49 -11.35
CA ASN A 84 4.33 1.92 -12.66
C ASN A 84 3.34 2.77 -13.47
N LEU A 85 2.88 3.89 -12.91
CA LEU A 85 2.03 4.85 -13.62
C LEU A 85 2.56 6.26 -13.38
N ILE A 86 2.57 7.07 -14.44
CA ILE A 86 2.86 8.50 -14.38
C ILE A 86 1.78 9.25 -15.12
N PHE A 87 1.08 10.15 -14.44
CA PHE A 87 0.04 10.98 -15.02
C PHE A 87 0.56 12.40 -15.20
N VAL A 88 0.31 12.99 -16.36
CA VAL A 88 0.73 14.36 -16.72
C VAL A 88 -0.44 15.14 -17.32
N GLY A 89 -0.35 16.46 -17.39
CA GLY A 89 -1.45 17.32 -17.85
C GLY A 89 -2.41 17.67 -16.71
N GLU A 90 -3.72 17.56 -16.97
CA GLU A 90 -4.82 17.74 -16.00
C GLU A 90 -4.91 16.55 -15.01
N ALA A 91 -3.77 16.21 -14.41
CA ALA A 91 -3.50 14.97 -13.67
C ALA A 91 -3.62 15.11 -12.15
N GLY A 92 -4.49 16.01 -11.66
CA GLY A 92 -4.81 16.05 -10.24
C GLY A 92 -5.39 14.71 -9.77
N ALA A 93 -4.90 14.18 -8.65
CA ALA A 93 -5.30 12.89 -8.12
C ALA A 93 -6.80 12.83 -7.81
N LEU A 94 -7.40 13.96 -7.41
CA LEU A 94 -8.83 14.04 -7.16
C LEU A 94 -9.67 13.96 -8.45
N GLN A 95 -9.18 14.52 -9.55
CA GLN A 95 -9.81 14.44 -10.87
C GLN A 95 -9.65 13.04 -11.46
N ILE A 96 -8.47 12.41 -11.29
CA ILE A 96 -8.25 11.00 -11.65
C ILE A 96 -9.22 10.10 -10.89
N ARG A 97 -9.34 10.30 -9.57
CA ARG A 97 -10.35 9.61 -8.75
C ARG A 97 -11.76 9.78 -9.31
N ALA A 98 -12.18 11.02 -9.55
CA ALA A 98 -13.53 11.30 -10.05
C ALA A 98 -13.80 10.59 -11.38
N ALA A 99 -12.81 10.57 -12.28
CA ALA A 99 -12.89 9.90 -13.57
C ALA A 99 -13.06 8.39 -13.42
N LEU A 100 -12.23 7.75 -12.58
CA LEU A 100 -12.25 6.30 -12.39
C LEU A 100 -13.53 5.81 -11.69
N LEU A 101 -14.01 6.55 -10.67
CA LEU A 101 -15.24 6.21 -9.95
C LEU A 101 -16.52 6.37 -10.80
N ALA A 102 -16.45 7.11 -11.91
CA ALA A 102 -17.60 7.29 -12.81
C ALA A 102 -17.82 6.11 -13.78
N LEU A 103 -16.88 5.16 -13.87
CA LEU A 103 -16.93 4.05 -14.82
C LEU A 103 -17.73 2.86 -14.27
N ASP A 104 -18.41 2.16 -15.18
CA ASP A 104 -19.32 1.03 -14.87
C ASP A 104 -18.61 -0.33 -14.65
N GLY A 105 -17.30 -0.39 -14.84
CA GLY A 105 -16.50 -1.62 -14.74
C GLY A 105 -16.53 -2.56 -15.96
N ASP A 106 -17.30 -2.28 -17.03
CA ASP A 106 -17.30 -3.12 -18.24
C ASP A 106 -16.07 -2.89 -19.12
N ARG A 107 -15.10 -3.79 -19.00
CA ARG A 107 -13.84 -3.77 -19.75
C ARG A 107 -13.79 -4.81 -20.87
N SER A 108 -14.92 -5.43 -21.22
CA SER A 108 -14.98 -6.55 -22.17
C SER A 108 -14.50 -6.18 -23.58
N ALA A 109 -14.74 -4.94 -24.01
CA ALA A 109 -14.25 -4.40 -25.28
C ALA A 109 -12.71 -4.39 -25.39
N TYR A 110 -12.00 -4.48 -24.26
CA TYR A 110 -10.54 -4.49 -24.18
C TYR A 110 -9.97 -5.90 -23.86
N GLY A 111 -10.81 -6.94 -23.97
CA GLY A 111 -10.38 -8.33 -23.78
C GLY A 111 -10.37 -8.82 -22.33
N PHE A 112 -10.76 -7.97 -21.37
CA PHE A 112 -10.91 -8.41 -19.99
C PHE A 112 -12.15 -9.29 -19.81
N PRO A 113 -12.07 -10.36 -19.00
CA PRO A 113 -13.19 -11.26 -18.81
C PRO A 113 -14.30 -10.56 -17.99
N PRO A 114 -15.59 -10.82 -18.28
CA PRO A 114 -16.70 -10.22 -17.55
C PRO A 114 -16.95 -10.97 -16.22
N VAL A 115 -15.90 -11.11 -15.40
CA VAL A 115 -15.92 -11.82 -14.11
C VAL A 115 -15.17 -11.02 -13.06
N PHE A 116 -15.48 -11.26 -11.78
CA PHE A 116 -14.80 -10.60 -10.68
C PHE A 116 -13.28 -10.94 -10.64
N PRO A 117 -12.40 -9.98 -10.31
CA PRO A 117 -12.67 -8.57 -10.09
C PRO A 117 -12.67 -7.70 -11.37
N PHE A 118 -12.36 -8.27 -12.53
CA PHE A 118 -12.19 -7.56 -13.82
C PHE A 118 -13.40 -6.75 -14.30
N ASN A 119 -14.60 -7.10 -13.86
CA ASN A 119 -15.84 -6.39 -14.19
C ASN A 119 -16.38 -5.51 -13.05
N ALA A 120 -15.64 -5.34 -11.96
CA ALA A 120 -16.06 -4.47 -10.86
C ALA A 120 -15.82 -2.99 -11.18
N THR A 121 -16.57 -2.11 -10.53
CA THR A 121 -16.34 -0.66 -10.56
C THR A 121 -15.19 -0.28 -9.65
N TRP A 122 -14.63 0.91 -9.85
CA TRP A 122 -13.73 1.50 -8.87
C TRP A 122 -14.49 1.88 -7.60
N SER A 123 -13.84 1.77 -6.45
CA SER A 123 -14.29 2.28 -5.16
C SER A 123 -13.11 2.84 -4.38
N GLU A 124 -13.37 3.50 -3.24
CA GLU A 124 -12.33 3.76 -2.26
C GLU A 124 -11.68 2.44 -1.80
N ALA A 125 -10.37 2.45 -1.60
CA ALA A 125 -9.63 1.31 -1.06
C ALA A 125 -9.33 1.48 0.43
N MET A 126 -9.19 0.37 1.15
CA MET A 126 -8.51 0.32 2.43
C MET A 126 -7.08 -0.19 2.27
N GLY A 127 -6.11 0.50 2.85
CA GLY A 127 -4.71 0.10 2.80
C GLY A 127 -3.83 1.05 3.63
N GLY A 128 -2.62 0.60 3.92
CA GLY A 128 -1.57 1.42 4.54
C GLY A 128 -1.28 2.70 3.74
N VAL A 129 -0.97 3.80 4.43
CA VAL A 129 -0.36 4.96 3.78
C VAL A 129 1.03 4.57 3.31
N GLN A 130 1.36 4.96 2.09
CA GLN A 130 2.71 4.90 1.54
C GLN A 130 3.09 6.27 1.01
N ALA A 131 4.36 6.41 0.65
CA ALA A 131 4.96 7.60 0.10
C ALA A 131 5.64 7.31 -1.24
N ALA A 132 5.75 8.32 -2.08
CA ALA A 132 6.60 8.35 -3.27
C ALA A 132 7.48 9.60 -3.21
N TYR A 133 8.56 9.68 -4.00
CA TYR A 133 9.47 10.81 -3.98
C TYR A 133 9.72 11.38 -5.38
N ALA A 134 9.68 12.71 -5.49
CA ALA A 134 10.12 13.48 -6.65
C ALA A 134 11.08 14.58 -6.18
N GLU A 135 12.17 14.84 -6.91
CA GLU A 135 13.25 15.75 -6.46
C GLU A 135 12.75 17.16 -6.14
N ASP A 136 11.98 17.77 -7.05
CA ASP A 136 11.46 19.13 -6.88
C ASP A 136 10.20 19.18 -6.00
N GLY A 137 9.54 18.03 -5.80
CA GLY A 137 8.30 17.89 -5.03
C GLY A 137 8.47 17.43 -3.58
N GLY A 138 9.60 16.78 -3.27
CA GLY A 138 9.83 16.09 -2.01
C GLY A 138 9.05 14.76 -1.90
N TRP A 139 8.73 14.39 -0.66
CA TRP A 139 7.92 13.20 -0.39
C TRP A 139 6.44 13.50 -0.59
N ALA A 140 5.76 12.64 -1.35
CA ALA A 140 4.33 12.69 -1.59
C ALA A 140 3.63 11.51 -0.91
N GLY A 141 2.54 11.77 -0.17
CA GLY A 141 1.76 10.73 0.51
C GLY A 141 0.58 10.21 -0.31
N SER A 142 0.24 8.92 -0.18
CA SER A 142 -0.89 8.28 -0.87
C SER A 142 -2.25 8.65 -0.25
N VAL A 143 -2.67 9.92 -0.39
CA VAL A 143 -3.93 10.40 0.20
C VAL A 143 -5.15 9.75 -0.46
N ILE A 144 -5.09 9.53 -1.78
CA ILE A 144 -6.15 8.89 -2.56
C ILE A 144 -5.72 7.46 -2.90
N GLN A 145 -6.53 6.49 -2.48
CA GLN A 145 -6.35 5.07 -2.76
C GLN A 145 -7.66 4.48 -3.26
N LEU A 146 -7.61 3.79 -4.39
CA LEU A 146 -8.78 3.25 -5.08
C LEU A 146 -8.60 1.76 -5.33
N GLN A 147 -9.70 1.01 -5.38
CA GLN A 147 -9.68 -0.40 -5.71
C GLN A 147 -10.73 -0.77 -6.76
N VAL A 148 -10.44 -1.79 -7.56
CA VAL A 148 -11.43 -2.52 -8.36
C VAL A 148 -11.56 -3.92 -7.78
N GLY A 149 -12.77 -4.28 -7.39
CA GLY A 149 -13.07 -5.52 -6.67
C GLY A 149 -13.53 -5.23 -5.25
N ALA A 150 -13.12 -6.06 -4.31
CA ALA A 150 -13.41 -5.90 -2.89
C ALA A 150 -12.15 -6.21 -2.10
N TYR A 151 -12.13 -5.85 -0.82
CA TYR A 151 -10.99 -6.16 0.06
C TYR A 151 -10.61 -7.66 0.07
N ASN A 152 -11.58 -8.55 -0.15
CA ASN A 152 -11.40 -10.00 -0.24
C ASN A 152 -12.14 -10.55 -1.49
N PRO A 153 -11.61 -11.53 -2.25
CA PRO A 153 -10.26 -12.14 -2.16
C PRO A 153 -9.21 -11.52 -3.06
N LEU A 154 -9.64 -10.77 -4.07
CA LEU A 154 -8.78 -10.22 -5.11
C LEU A 154 -9.20 -8.78 -5.37
N ARG A 155 -8.22 -7.90 -5.54
CA ARG A 155 -8.48 -6.53 -5.99
C ARG A 155 -7.31 -5.98 -6.78
N PHE A 156 -7.64 -5.09 -7.72
CA PHE A 156 -6.68 -4.12 -8.22
C PHE A 156 -6.67 -2.94 -7.26
N HIS A 157 -5.51 -2.43 -6.93
CA HIS A 157 -5.31 -1.31 -6.02
C HIS A 157 -4.49 -0.26 -6.74
N LEU A 158 -4.90 1.00 -6.63
CA LEU A 158 -4.20 2.17 -7.14
C LEU A 158 -3.99 3.17 -6.01
N ARG A 159 -2.75 3.60 -5.81
CA ARG A 159 -2.37 4.74 -4.97
C ARG A 159 -1.93 5.90 -5.84
N LEU A 160 -2.38 7.11 -5.53
CA LEU A 160 -2.03 8.32 -6.26
C LEU A 160 -1.21 9.26 -5.37
N TYR A 161 -0.15 9.82 -5.96
CA TYR A 161 0.81 10.69 -5.28
C TYR A 161 0.99 11.98 -6.10
N GLU A 162 0.35 13.07 -5.67
CA GLU A 162 0.58 14.39 -6.30
C GLU A 162 1.94 14.92 -5.89
N THR A 163 2.86 15.04 -6.84
CA THR A 163 4.24 15.47 -6.56
C THR A 163 4.35 16.95 -6.24
N GLY A 164 3.36 17.76 -6.64
CA GLY A 164 3.44 19.23 -6.59
C GLY A 164 4.30 19.85 -7.69
N GLN A 165 5.01 19.04 -8.49
CA GLN A 165 5.78 19.51 -9.63
C GLN A 165 4.84 19.83 -10.80
N SER A 166 4.97 21.03 -11.36
CA SER A 166 4.20 21.45 -12.53
C SER A 166 4.68 20.75 -13.81
N PHE A 167 3.78 20.58 -14.76
CA PHE A 167 4.07 20.12 -16.12
C PHE A 167 3.86 21.31 -17.09
N ASP A 168 4.81 21.57 -18.00
CA ASP A 168 4.77 22.73 -18.92
C ASP A 168 3.60 22.63 -19.91
N GLY A 169 3.13 21.42 -20.20
CA GLY A 169 1.87 21.18 -20.92
C GLY A 169 0.60 21.53 -20.14
N GLY A 170 0.74 22.06 -18.92
CA GLY A 170 -0.33 22.43 -17.99
C GLY A 170 -0.55 21.38 -16.90
N GLY A 171 -0.86 21.82 -15.68
CA GLY A 171 -1.18 20.96 -14.53
C GLY A 171 0.04 20.41 -13.80
N VAL A 172 -0.03 19.14 -13.34
CA VAL A 172 0.94 18.57 -12.40
C VAL A 172 1.39 17.16 -12.79
N TRP A 173 2.54 16.74 -12.28
CA TRP A 173 2.95 15.34 -12.29
C TRP A 173 2.32 14.61 -11.10
N THR A 174 1.60 13.53 -11.39
CA THR A 174 1.07 12.61 -10.37
C THR A 174 1.66 11.22 -10.62
N LEU A 175 2.18 10.59 -9.58
CA LEU A 175 2.66 9.21 -9.65
C LEU A 175 1.55 8.26 -9.26
N GLY A 176 1.57 7.06 -9.83
CA GLY A 176 0.69 5.96 -9.48
C GLY A 176 1.46 4.69 -9.15
N GLY A 177 1.09 4.08 -8.03
CA GLY A 177 1.44 2.70 -7.69
C GLY A 177 0.22 1.82 -7.84
N ALA A 178 0.17 1.01 -8.91
CA ALA A 178 -0.91 0.07 -9.16
C ALA A 178 -0.44 -1.38 -9.02
N HIS A 179 -1.19 -2.17 -8.25
CA HIS A 179 -0.94 -3.61 -8.13
C HIS A 179 -2.23 -4.41 -8.07
N PHE A 180 -2.14 -5.64 -8.55
CA PHE A 180 -3.16 -6.66 -8.39
C PHE A 180 -2.73 -7.56 -7.25
N ASP A 181 -3.59 -7.69 -6.25
CA ASP A 181 -3.26 -8.34 -5.01
C ASP A 181 -4.33 -9.38 -4.61
N LEU A 182 -3.86 -10.37 -3.83
CA LEU A 182 -4.66 -11.42 -3.23
C LEU A 182 -4.61 -11.26 -1.72
N LEU A 183 -5.77 -11.28 -1.07
CA LEU A 183 -5.82 -11.33 0.39
C LEU A 183 -5.13 -12.60 0.89
N ILE A 184 -4.14 -12.46 1.76
CA ILE A 184 -3.56 -13.60 2.46
C ILE A 184 -4.63 -14.08 3.46
N PRO A 185 -5.10 -15.34 3.36
CA PRO A 185 -6.16 -15.85 4.21
C PRO A 185 -5.91 -15.55 5.69
N ASP A 186 -6.96 -15.16 6.41
CA ASP A 186 -6.92 -14.91 7.86
C ASP A 186 -5.91 -13.82 8.28
N THR A 187 -5.67 -12.82 7.42
CA THR A 187 -4.87 -11.61 7.73
C THR A 187 -5.49 -10.36 7.08
N PRO A 188 -5.13 -9.14 7.54
CA PRO A 188 -5.38 -7.90 6.81
C PRO A 188 -4.37 -7.62 5.68
N GLU A 189 -3.43 -8.53 5.42
CA GLU A 189 -2.36 -8.31 4.46
C GLU A 189 -2.71 -8.87 3.10
N HIS A 190 -2.23 -8.19 2.06
CA HIS A 190 -2.38 -8.62 0.68
C HIS A 190 -1.02 -8.97 0.09
N GLN A 191 -0.97 -10.07 -0.66
CA GLN A 191 0.18 -10.42 -1.48
C GLN A 191 -0.03 -9.83 -2.87
N VAL A 192 0.85 -8.93 -3.29
CA VAL A 192 0.92 -8.50 -4.69
C VAL A 192 1.25 -9.69 -5.57
N ILE A 193 0.47 -9.87 -6.64
CA ILE A 193 0.64 -10.97 -7.61
C ILE A 193 0.89 -10.47 -9.04
N SER A 194 0.66 -9.19 -9.33
CA SER A 194 1.02 -8.56 -10.61
C SER A 194 0.97 -7.03 -10.55
N TRP A 195 1.98 -6.34 -11.06
CA TRP A 195 1.91 -4.89 -11.35
C TRP A 195 1.35 -4.61 -12.75
N GLU A 196 1.82 -5.37 -13.75
CA GLU A 196 1.48 -5.19 -15.17
C GLU A 196 -0.03 -5.27 -15.44
N LEU A 197 -0.72 -6.27 -14.87
CA LEU A 197 -2.16 -6.42 -15.03
C LEU A 197 -2.94 -5.25 -14.40
N ALA A 198 -2.47 -4.70 -13.28
CA ALA A 198 -3.12 -3.57 -12.63
C ALA A 198 -2.91 -2.26 -13.41
N GLU A 199 -1.70 -2.06 -13.93
CA GLU A 199 -1.38 -0.97 -14.85
C GLU A 199 -2.32 -0.99 -16.07
N GLN A 200 -2.53 -2.16 -16.68
CA GLN A 200 -3.44 -2.32 -17.81
C GLN A 200 -4.90 -1.97 -17.47
N ILE A 201 -5.38 -2.31 -16.27
CA ILE A 201 -6.73 -1.94 -15.81
C ILE A 201 -6.86 -0.41 -15.72
N VAL A 202 -5.89 0.27 -15.11
CA VAL A 202 -5.90 1.73 -15.00
C VAL A 202 -5.81 2.39 -16.38
N MET A 203 -4.91 1.92 -17.24
CA MET A 203 -4.75 2.42 -18.60
C MET A 203 -6.06 2.30 -19.40
N VAL A 204 -6.69 1.12 -19.40
CA VAL A 204 -7.95 0.90 -20.12
C VAL A 204 -9.06 1.78 -19.57
N ASP A 205 -9.16 1.93 -18.25
CA ASP A 205 -10.19 2.77 -17.65
C ASP A 205 -9.99 4.26 -17.95
N LEU A 206 -8.75 4.74 -18.09
CA LEU A 206 -8.50 6.09 -18.57
C LEU A 206 -8.74 6.29 -20.06
N ILE A 207 -8.53 5.26 -20.89
CA ILE A 207 -9.00 5.31 -22.29
C ILE A 207 -10.53 5.45 -22.31
N ARG A 208 -11.23 4.65 -21.48
CA ARG A 208 -12.70 4.62 -21.40
C ARG A 208 -13.30 5.90 -20.81
N SER A 209 -12.59 6.59 -19.93
CA SER A 209 -13.04 7.88 -19.39
C SER A 209 -13.03 9.00 -20.44
N GLY A 210 -12.29 8.82 -21.54
CA GLY A 210 -12.16 9.82 -22.60
C GLY A 210 -11.27 11.01 -22.23
N LEU A 211 -10.48 10.92 -21.15
CA LEU A 211 -9.63 12.02 -20.68
C LEU A 211 -8.24 12.06 -21.31
N LEU A 212 -7.81 10.98 -21.98
CA LEU A 212 -6.48 10.94 -22.59
C LEU A 212 -6.35 11.94 -23.73
N HIS A 213 -5.31 12.78 -23.66
CA HIS A 213 -4.91 13.71 -24.72
C HIS A 213 -4.25 12.99 -25.90
N ALA A 214 -3.46 11.96 -25.59
CA ALA A 214 -2.71 11.16 -26.55
C ALA A 214 -2.73 9.68 -26.15
N ALA A 215 -2.25 8.81 -27.05
CA ALA A 215 -2.06 7.41 -26.71
C ALA A 215 -1.09 7.28 -25.52
N PRO A 216 -1.29 6.29 -24.61
CA PRO A 216 -0.37 6.04 -23.52
C PRO A 216 1.07 5.84 -24.02
N GLY A 217 2.01 6.50 -23.35
CA GLY A 217 3.45 6.32 -23.54
C GLY A 217 4.02 5.36 -22.51
N ALA A 218 5.33 5.12 -22.58
CA ALA A 218 6.07 4.38 -21.56
C ALA A 218 7.40 5.07 -21.30
N THR A 219 7.87 5.03 -20.06
CA THR A 219 9.21 5.47 -19.70
C THR A 219 10.27 4.54 -20.32
N GLN A 220 11.54 4.94 -20.25
CA GLN A 220 12.64 3.98 -20.21
C GLN A 220 12.51 3.04 -18.99
N VAL A 221 13.36 2.01 -18.91
CA VAL A 221 13.43 1.18 -17.70
C VAL A 221 13.91 2.07 -16.54
N ILE A 222 13.08 2.15 -15.50
CA ILE A 222 13.26 2.96 -14.30
C ILE A 222 13.36 2.11 -13.01
N ASN A 223 12.90 0.86 -13.03
CA ASN A 223 13.00 -0.09 -11.92
C ASN A 223 13.44 -1.48 -12.39
N ASP A 224 13.47 -2.45 -11.48
CA ASP A 224 13.99 -3.81 -11.75
C ASP A 224 13.15 -4.54 -12.81
N GLU A 225 13.82 -5.21 -13.76
CA GLU A 225 13.21 -6.13 -14.74
C GLU A 225 14.08 -7.41 -14.86
N PRO A 226 13.53 -8.59 -15.20
CA PRO A 226 12.14 -8.88 -15.60
C PRO A 226 11.18 -9.17 -14.43
N GLY A 227 11.57 -8.89 -13.20
CA GLY A 227 10.72 -9.10 -12.04
C GLY A 227 11.27 -8.45 -10.78
N PHE A 228 10.36 -8.18 -9.85
CA PHE A 228 10.64 -7.59 -8.56
C PHE A 228 9.87 -8.37 -7.48
N ARG A 229 10.41 -8.48 -6.27
CA ARG A 229 9.87 -9.32 -5.17
C ARG A 229 9.51 -10.75 -5.62
N THR A 230 8.90 -11.53 -4.72
CA THR A 230 8.45 -12.88 -5.05
C THR A 230 7.12 -13.19 -4.37
N ILE A 231 6.32 -14.05 -4.98
CA ILE A 231 5.14 -14.67 -4.38
C ILE A 231 5.62 -15.90 -3.58
N PRO A 232 5.33 -15.97 -2.26
CA PRO A 232 5.63 -17.14 -1.45
C PRO A 232 4.99 -18.42 -2.00
N VAL A 233 5.70 -19.55 -1.90
CA VAL A 233 5.28 -20.85 -2.44
C VAL A 233 3.86 -21.25 -2.03
N PRO A 234 3.44 -21.13 -0.75
CA PRO A 234 2.09 -21.54 -0.34
C PRO A 234 1.00 -20.72 -1.03
N ILE A 235 1.20 -19.41 -1.15
CA ILE A 235 0.26 -18.49 -1.80
C ILE A 235 0.18 -18.82 -3.29
N TYR A 236 1.34 -18.88 -3.95
CA TYR A 236 1.41 -19.19 -5.38
C TYR A 236 0.76 -20.55 -5.71
N ASN A 237 1.03 -21.59 -4.93
CA ASN A 237 0.46 -22.92 -5.14
C ASN A 237 -1.05 -22.96 -4.85
N GLY A 238 -1.58 -22.03 -4.05
CA GLY A 238 -3.01 -21.84 -3.81
C GLY A 238 -3.73 -21.11 -4.95
N MET A 239 -3.03 -20.41 -5.83
CA MET A 239 -3.63 -19.69 -6.95
C MET A 239 -4.12 -20.65 -8.05
N PRO A 240 -5.31 -20.43 -8.63
CA PRO A 240 -5.74 -21.12 -9.85
C PRO A 240 -4.81 -20.82 -11.03
N ASP A 241 -4.54 -21.81 -11.90
CA ASP A 241 -3.63 -21.61 -13.05
C ASP A 241 -4.11 -20.51 -14.00
N ALA A 242 -5.42 -20.34 -14.19
CA ALA A 242 -5.97 -19.25 -14.99
C ALA A 242 -5.58 -17.87 -14.43
N LEU A 243 -5.56 -17.72 -13.10
CA LEU A 243 -5.14 -16.49 -12.44
C LEU A 243 -3.64 -16.26 -12.62
N LYS A 244 -2.81 -17.32 -12.47
CA LYS A 244 -1.37 -17.23 -12.72
C LYS A 244 -1.08 -16.76 -14.14
N VAL A 245 -1.69 -17.39 -15.14
CA VAL A 245 -1.53 -17.02 -16.55
C VAL A 245 -1.96 -15.57 -16.80
N ALA A 246 -3.07 -15.12 -16.21
CA ALA A 246 -3.51 -13.73 -16.32
C ALA A 246 -2.50 -12.73 -15.72
N CYS A 247 -1.76 -13.13 -14.68
CA CYS A 247 -0.69 -12.35 -14.05
C CYS A 247 0.67 -12.48 -14.74
N GLY A 248 0.77 -13.16 -15.89
CA GLY A 248 2.04 -13.44 -16.56
C GLY A 248 2.93 -14.45 -15.82
N LEU A 249 2.38 -15.19 -14.86
CA LEU A 249 3.08 -16.19 -14.07
C LEU A 249 3.04 -17.57 -14.73
N PRO A 250 4.02 -18.45 -14.49
CA PRO A 250 3.98 -19.82 -14.99
C PRO A 250 2.76 -20.60 -14.45
N PRO A 251 2.18 -21.55 -15.21
CA PRO A 251 1.15 -22.44 -14.68
C PRO A 251 1.74 -23.57 -13.84
N GLY A 252 0.91 -24.23 -13.02
CA GLY A 252 1.29 -25.37 -12.20
C GLY A 252 1.93 -24.98 -10.85
N PRO A 253 2.25 -25.98 -10.00
CA PRO A 253 2.87 -25.72 -8.70
C PRO A 253 4.39 -25.47 -8.81
N THR A 254 4.95 -24.83 -7.81
CA THR A 254 6.39 -24.58 -7.63
C THR A 254 6.88 -25.09 -6.27
N ALA A 255 8.20 -25.26 -6.15
CA ALA A 255 8.90 -25.53 -4.88
C ALA A 255 9.71 -24.33 -4.37
N VAL A 256 9.80 -23.24 -5.15
CA VAL A 256 10.54 -22.02 -4.80
C VAL A 256 9.66 -20.79 -5.02
N PRO A 257 9.86 -19.68 -4.26
CA PRO A 257 9.13 -18.44 -4.48
C PRO A 257 9.23 -17.98 -5.94
N VAL A 258 8.14 -17.41 -6.47
CA VAL A 258 8.04 -17.04 -7.89
C VAL A 258 8.20 -15.53 -8.04
N PRO A 259 9.16 -15.03 -8.83
CA PRO A 259 9.28 -13.60 -9.10
C PRO A 259 7.99 -13.02 -9.66
N ILE A 260 7.59 -11.83 -9.20
CA ILE A 260 6.44 -11.13 -9.77
C ILE A 260 6.95 -10.41 -11.03
N PRO A 261 6.39 -10.68 -12.22
CA PRO A 261 6.86 -10.07 -13.45
C PRO A 261 6.68 -8.55 -13.44
N THR A 262 7.69 -7.85 -13.97
CA THR A 262 7.57 -6.44 -14.34
C THR A 262 8.50 -6.14 -15.52
N ASN A 263 8.09 -5.18 -16.35
CA ASN A 263 8.85 -4.70 -17.49
C ASN A 263 9.82 -3.54 -17.13
N GLY A 264 9.91 -3.16 -15.86
CA GLY A 264 10.83 -2.13 -15.41
C GLY A 264 10.39 -0.69 -15.69
N ARG A 265 9.25 -0.47 -16.36
CA ARG A 265 8.81 0.84 -16.90
C ARG A 265 7.50 1.27 -16.24
N ALA A 266 7.26 2.58 -16.26
CA ALA A 266 5.95 3.13 -15.97
C ALA A 266 5.22 3.49 -17.26
N THR A 267 3.90 3.30 -17.27
CA THR A 267 3.02 3.83 -18.32
C THR A 267 2.75 5.32 -18.07
N ILE A 268 2.99 6.15 -19.09
CA ILE A 268 2.75 7.59 -19.06
C ILE A 268 1.37 7.89 -19.65
N LEU A 269 0.52 8.56 -18.88
CA LEU A 269 -0.87 8.88 -19.21
C LEU A 269 -1.06 10.40 -19.23
N TRP A 270 -1.11 10.97 -20.43
CA TRP A 270 -1.33 12.40 -20.61
C TRP A 270 -2.84 12.72 -20.59
N LEU A 271 -3.30 13.39 -19.54
CA LEU A 271 -4.69 13.79 -19.38
C LEU A 271 -4.92 15.19 -19.95
N GLY A 272 -5.74 15.28 -20.99
CA GLY A 272 -6.07 16.54 -21.68
C GLY A 272 -7.32 17.23 -21.14
N GLY A 273 -7.98 16.62 -20.17
CA GLY A 273 -9.18 17.15 -19.53
C GLY A 273 -9.37 16.55 -18.14
N SER A 274 -10.34 17.08 -17.40
CA SER A 274 -10.63 16.66 -16.04
C SER A 274 -12.10 16.27 -15.87
N THR A 275 -12.35 15.34 -14.95
CA THR A 275 -13.71 15.03 -14.51
C THR A 275 -14.08 15.90 -13.31
N PRO A 276 -15.26 16.56 -13.31
CA PRO A 276 -15.71 17.35 -12.17
C PRO A 276 -15.80 16.51 -10.89
N VAL A 277 -15.31 17.08 -9.78
CA VAL A 277 -15.41 16.46 -8.47
C VAL A 277 -16.80 16.70 -7.90
N ALA A 278 -17.54 15.62 -7.65
CA ALA A 278 -18.85 15.67 -7.01
C ALA A 278 -18.74 15.52 -5.48
N ASP A 279 -19.71 16.07 -4.76
CA ASP A 279 -19.92 15.77 -3.34
C ASP A 279 -20.16 14.28 -3.15
N ASP A 280 -19.45 13.67 -2.22
CA ASP A 280 -19.52 12.23 -1.95
C ASP A 280 -19.17 11.93 -0.49
N ALA A 281 -19.68 10.82 0.04
CA ALA A 281 -19.34 10.31 1.36
C ALA A 281 -19.45 8.79 1.37
N VAL A 282 -18.32 8.12 1.62
CA VAL A 282 -18.23 6.66 1.66
C VAL A 282 -17.78 6.23 3.05
N SER A 283 -18.40 5.20 3.60
CA SER A 283 -17.93 4.54 4.82
C SER A 283 -17.97 3.04 4.63
N GLU A 284 -16.88 2.38 4.97
CA GLU A 284 -16.73 0.94 4.92
C GLU A 284 -16.16 0.47 6.25
N ALA A 285 -16.65 -0.67 6.74
CA ALA A 285 -16.16 -1.30 7.96
C ALA A 285 -16.37 -2.81 7.91
N PHE A 286 -15.39 -3.57 8.36
CA PHE A 286 -15.48 -5.03 8.47
C PHE A 286 -14.46 -5.55 9.49
N THR A 287 -14.65 -6.81 9.90
CA THR A 287 -13.75 -7.51 10.83
C THR A 287 -13.09 -8.67 10.10
N ILE A 288 -11.78 -8.82 10.27
CA ILE A 288 -11.01 -9.98 9.83
C ILE A 288 -10.73 -10.85 11.06
N GLN A 289 -10.88 -12.15 10.92
CA GLN A 289 -10.38 -13.09 11.92
C GLN A 289 -8.94 -13.41 11.59
N PHE A 290 -8.03 -12.89 12.42
CA PHE A 290 -6.62 -13.21 12.33
C PHE A 290 -6.39 -14.62 12.87
N HIS A 291 -5.73 -15.48 12.10
CA HIS A 291 -5.40 -16.85 12.49
C HIS A 291 -4.16 -17.31 11.72
N GLN A 292 -2.97 -16.90 12.18
CA GLN A 292 -1.73 -17.19 11.47
C GLN A 292 -0.59 -17.60 12.38
N ILE A 293 0.26 -18.45 11.83
CA ILE A 293 1.59 -18.72 12.37
C ILE A 293 2.56 -17.74 11.73
N ILE A 294 3.07 -16.79 12.51
CA ILE A 294 3.99 -15.76 12.05
C ILE A 294 5.32 -15.82 12.81
N PRO A 295 6.46 -15.54 12.15
CA PRO A 295 7.68 -15.18 12.85
C PRO A 295 7.41 -13.98 13.77
N LYS A 296 8.11 -13.91 14.90
CA LYS A 296 8.05 -12.77 15.79
C LYS A 296 8.41 -11.51 14.99
N PRO A 297 7.49 -10.54 14.84
CA PRO A 297 7.65 -9.48 13.86
C PRO A 297 8.68 -8.43 14.27
N PHE A 298 8.93 -8.27 15.56
CA PHE A 298 9.95 -7.37 16.14
C PHE A 298 10.56 -8.05 17.37
N CYS A 299 11.75 -7.63 17.78
CA CYS A 299 12.43 -8.21 18.95
C CYS A 299 12.65 -9.74 18.85
N ALA A 300 12.80 -10.28 17.63
CA ALA A 300 13.12 -11.69 17.42
C ALA A 300 14.59 -11.96 17.83
N THR A 301 14.80 -13.00 18.64
CA THR A 301 16.13 -13.51 19.01
C THR A 301 16.68 -14.48 17.95
N GLY A 302 15.80 -15.01 17.09
CA GLY A 302 16.18 -15.86 15.98
C GLY A 302 15.01 -16.34 15.15
N PRO A 303 15.29 -17.11 14.08
CA PRO A 303 14.27 -17.58 13.13
C PRO A 303 13.31 -18.64 13.71
N ALA A 304 13.56 -19.11 14.93
CA ALA A 304 12.70 -20.06 15.63
C ALA A 304 11.64 -19.37 16.51
N ASP A 305 11.71 -18.06 16.68
CA ASP A 305 10.72 -17.29 17.44
C ASP A 305 9.46 -17.15 16.60
N VAL A 306 8.57 -18.12 16.73
CA VAL A 306 7.35 -18.23 15.93
C VAL A 306 6.15 -18.32 16.86
N TYR A 307 5.09 -17.58 16.52
CA TYR A 307 3.87 -17.47 17.28
C TYR A 307 2.69 -17.89 16.43
N MET A 308 1.73 -18.61 17.03
CA MET A 308 0.36 -18.58 16.55
C MET A 308 -0.28 -17.29 17.07
N VAL A 309 -0.80 -16.46 16.17
CA VAL A 309 -1.50 -15.22 16.52
C VAL A 309 -2.94 -15.34 16.06
N ASP A 310 -3.85 -15.00 16.98
CA ASP A 310 -5.28 -15.28 16.87
C ASP A 310 -6.13 -14.10 17.36
N GLY A 311 -7.18 -13.74 16.64
CA GLY A 311 -8.20 -12.81 17.14
C GLY A 311 -8.80 -11.87 16.09
N PRO A 312 -9.86 -11.13 16.45
CA PRO A 312 -10.49 -10.20 15.52
C PRO A 312 -9.66 -8.93 15.33
N VAL A 313 -9.62 -8.44 14.09
CA VAL A 313 -9.10 -7.14 13.71
C VAL A 313 -10.21 -6.38 13.00
N ASP A 314 -10.63 -5.25 13.57
CA ASP A 314 -11.64 -4.38 12.99
C ASP A 314 -10.98 -3.32 12.11
N LEU A 315 -11.50 -3.15 10.89
CA LEU A 315 -11.08 -2.12 9.96
C LEU A 315 -12.24 -1.18 9.68
N ARG A 316 -11.96 0.12 9.62
CA ARG A 316 -12.94 1.15 9.28
C ARG A 316 -12.30 2.25 8.46
N LYS A 317 -12.94 2.64 7.37
CA LYS A 317 -12.59 3.83 6.59
C LYS A 317 -13.82 4.72 6.39
N THR A 318 -13.62 6.03 6.49
CA THR A 318 -14.59 7.03 6.08
C THR A 318 -13.92 8.03 5.17
N VAL A 319 -14.56 8.33 4.05
CA VAL A 319 -14.13 9.33 3.07
C VAL A 319 -15.22 10.36 2.92
N GLN A 320 -14.84 11.63 2.86
CA GLN A 320 -15.73 12.74 2.54
C GLN A 320 -15.12 13.57 1.42
N VAL A 321 -15.91 13.84 0.40
CA VAL A 321 -15.56 14.69 -0.73
C VAL A 321 -16.56 15.84 -0.80
N LYS A 322 -16.02 17.05 -0.91
CA LYS A 322 -16.78 18.29 -1.11
C LYS A 322 -16.28 19.01 -2.34
N ALA A 323 -17.20 19.32 -3.24
CA ALA A 323 -16.92 20.17 -4.38
C ALA A 323 -16.47 21.58 -3.92
N PRO A 324 -15.56 22.24 -4.66
CA PRO A 324 -14.97 21.78 -5.92
C PRO A 324 -13.71 20.93 -5.77
N GLY A 325 -13.21 20.63 -4.56
CA GLY A 325 -11.90 19.98 -4.45
C GLY A 325 -11.39 19.76 -3.04
N ARG A 326 -12.26 19.35 -2.11
CA ARG A 326 -11.85 18.93 -0.77
C ARG A 326 -12.09 17.45 -0.61
N TYR A 327 -11.05 16.69 -0.35
CA TYR A 327 -11.09 15.28 0.02
C TYR A 327 -10.56 15.13 1.43
N THR A 328 -11.22 14.35 2.27
CA THR A 328 -10.69 13.94 3.57
C THR A 328 -11.00 12.48 3.80
N TYR A 329 -10.07 11.74 4.38
CA TYR A 329 -10.33 10.39 4.87
C TYR A 329 -9.84 10.18 6.30
N GLN A 330 -10.48 9.23 6.96
CA GLN A 330 -10.05 8.66 8.23
C GLN A 330 -10.09 7.15 8.10
N TYR A 331 -9.01 6.49 8.50
CA TYR A 331 -8.90 5.05 8.56
C TYR A 331 -8.45 4.63 9.96
N GLN A 332 -9.02 3.54 10.42
CA GLN A 332 -8.68 2.91 11.68
C GLN A 332 -8.64 1.40 11.50
N LEU A 333 -7.59 0.78 12.01
CA LEU A 333 -7.51 -0.65 12.27
C LEU A 333 -7.25 -0.85 13.76
N SER A 334 -7.97 -1.77 14.39
CA SER A 334 -7.76 -2.11 15.80
C SER A 334 -8.10 -3.57 16.09
N GLY A 335 -7.30 -4.22 16.91
CA GLY A 335 -7.53 -5.59 17.32
C GLY A 335 -6.86 -5.92 18.64
N MET A 336 -7.47 -6.82 19.40
CA MET A 336 -6.85 -7.49 20.53
C MET A 336 -6.61 -8.94 20.13
N LEU A 337 -5.35 -9.28 19.90
CA LEU A 337 -4.91 -10.59 19.44
C LEU A 337 -4.34 -11.38 20.61
N THR A 338 -4.33 -12.69 20.50
CA THR A 338 -3.64 -13.62 21.40
C THR A 338 -2.45 -14.19 20.65
N ALA A 339 -1.24 -13.98 21.16
CA ALA A 339 -0.03 -14.59 20.66
C ALA A 339 0.35 -15.80 21.53
N THR A 340 0.54 -16.96 20.91
CA THR A 340 0.91 -18.22 21.55
C THR A 340 2.25 -18.72 20.99
N PRO A 341 3.33 -18.76 21.79
CA PRO A 341 4.62 -19.26 21.33
C PRO A 341 4.54 -20.73 20.90
N LEU A 342 5.04 -21.07 19.71
CA LEU A 342 5.07 -22.47 19.27
C LEU A 342 6.16 -23.30 19.96
N GLY A 343 7.19 -22.66 20.50
CA GLY A 343 8.25 -23.31 21.29
C GLY A 343 7.84 -23.69 22.72
N GLY A 344 6.60 -23.40 23.11
CA GLY A 344 6.13 -23.50 24.49
C GLY A 344 6.29 -22.17 25.25
N GLY A 345 5.44 -21.94 26.24
CA GLY A 345 5.34 -20.68 26.98
C GLY A 345 3.89 -20.26 27.19
N PRO A 346 3.62 -19.26 28.05
CA PRO A 346 2.27 -18.71 28.18
C PRO A 346 1.89 -17.91 26.93
N SER A 347 0.61 -17.95 26.57
CA SER A 347 0.04 -17.00 25.61
C SER A 347 -0.07 -15.62 26.25
N PHE A 348 0.02 -14.56 25.44
CA PHE A 348 -0.18 -13.19 25.88
C PHE A 348 -1.02 -12.40 24.88
N GLU A 349 -1.59 -11.28 25.35
CA GLU A 349 -2.37 -10.38 24.50
C GLU A 349 -1.46 -9.46 23.70
N VAL A 350 -1.84 -9.17 22.46
CA VAL A 350 -1.18 -8.21 21.58
C VAL A 350 -2.20 -7.20 21.11
N ASN A 351 -1.99 -5.93 21.44
CA ASN A 351 -2.82 -4.84 20.95
C ASN A 351 -2.24 -4.32 19.64
N VAL A 352 -3.04 -4.40 18.57
CA VAL A 352 -2.71 -3.82 17.26
C VAL A 352 -3.62 -2.64 16.99
N HIS A 353 -3.03 -1.53 16.56
CA HIS A 353 -3.76 -0.32 16.30
C HIS A 353 -3.07 0.52 15.21
N ASP A 354 -3.82 0.93 14.21
CA ASP A 354 -3.37 1.84 13.15
C ASP A 354 -4.42 2.93 12.95
N ILE A 355 -3.98 4.19 13.01
CA ILE A 355 -4.81 5.34 12.65
C ILE A 355 -4.13 6.07 11.51
N GLN A 356 -4.92 6.35 10.49
CA GLN A 356 -4.49 7.17 9.37
C GLN A 356 -5.53 8.23 9.06
N ASN A 357 -5.07 9.41 8.69
CA ASN A 357 -5.92 10.47 8.20
C ASN A 357 -5.19 11.17 7.05
N GLY A 358 -5.96 11.65 6.09
CA GLY A 358 -5.39 12.50 5.05
C GLY A 358 -6.42 13.43 4.45
N MET A 359 -5.91 14.45 3.78
CA MET A 359 -6.72 15.46 3.12
C MET A 359 -6.05 15.99 1.86
N VAL A 360 -6.88 16.36 0.90
CA VAL A 360 -6.53 17.20 -0.25
C VAL A 360 -7.43 18.44 -0.21
N HIS A 361 -6.87 19.63 -0.39
CA HIS A 361 -7.60 20.88 -0.49
C HIS A 361 -6.86 21.89 -1.37
N GLY A 362 -7.41 22.18 -2.55
CA GLY A 362 -6.70 22.97 -3.56
C GLY A 362 -5.42 22.23 -3.99
N ASP A 363 -4.31 22.95 -4.06
CA ASP A 363 -2.99 22.39 -4.42
C ASP A 363 -2.25 21.79 -3.21
N GLY A 364 -2.91 21.72 -2.05
CA GLY A 364 -2.33 21.25 -0.80
C GLY A 364 -2.86 19.88 -0.40
N TRP A 365 -1.97 19.03 0.11
CA TRP A 365 -2.34 17.75 0.70
C TRP A 365 -1.56 17.48 1.99
N LEU A 366 -2.13 16.63 2.85
CA LEU A 366 -1.54 16.17 4.10
C LEU A 366 -1.92 14.71 4.29
N VAL A 367 -0.97 13.90 4.74
CA VAL A 367 -1.24 12.57 5.28
C VAL A 367 -0.56 12.40 6.63
N ASN A 368 -1.22 11.68 7.53
CA ASN A 368 -0.71 11.29 8.83
C ASN A 368 -1.09 9.84 9.08
N SER A 369 -0.13 9.00 9.44
CA SER A 369 -0.31 7.60 9.80
C SER A 369 0.46 7.30 11.07
N GLN A 370 -0.15 6.49 11.93
CA GLN A 370 0.48 5.97 13.14
C GLN A 370 0.07 4.51 13.30
N VAL A 371 1.05 3.61 13.21
CA VAL A 371 0.90 2.18 13.49
C VAL A 371 1.51 1.89 14.86
N LYS A 372 0.81 1.12 15.69
CA LYS A 372 1.24 0.71 17.04
C LYS A 372 0.95 -0.78 17.22
N ARG A 373 1.97 -1.52 17.65
CA ARG A 373 1.87 -2.93 18.04
C ARG A 373 2.46 -3.07 19.45
N ILE A 374 1.67 -3.57 20.40
CA ILE A 374 2.07 -3.67 21.81
C ILE A 374 1.88 -5.10 22.27
N ALA A 375 2.94 -5.72 22.80
CA ALA A 375 2.92 -7.05 23.38
C ALA A 375 3.41 -6.98 24.85
N PRO A 376 2.50 -6.83 25.83
CA PRO A 376 2.85 -7.02 27.23
C PRO A 376 3.25 -8.48 27.50
N GLN A 377 4.43 -8.68 28.06
CA GLN A 377 4.90 -9.96 28.61
C GLN A 377 5.26 -9.76 30.10
N ASP A 378 5.38 -10.86 30.86
CA ASP A 378 5.55 -10.80 32.31
C ASP A 378 6.78 -9.98 32.77
N ASP A 379 7.84 -9.93 31.94
CA ASP A 379 9.09 -9.21 32.21
C ASP A 379 9.15 -7.79 31.61
N GLY A 380 8.06 -7.32 30.95
CA GLY A 380 7.93 -5.96 30.41
C GLY A 380 7.05 -5.86 29.15
N THR A 381 7.09 -4.72 28.45
CA THR A 381 6.33 -4.52 27.20
C THR A 381 7.24 -4.44 25.98
N GLU A 382 7.00 -5.28 24.99
CA GLU A 382 7.54 -5.09 23.65
C GLU A 382 6.65 -4.15 22.84
N LEU A 383 7.26 -3.24 22.09
CA LEU A 383 6.56 -2.17 21.39
C LEU A 383 7.20 -1.95 20.01
N SER A 384 6.37 -1.89 18.98
CA SER A 384 6.70 -1.26 17.71
C SER A 384 5.75 -0.10 17.45
N MET A 385 6.30 1.04 17.05
CA MET A 385 5.54 2.19 16.59
C MET A 385 6.16 2.77 15.34
N GLU A 386 5.33 3.05 14.35
CA GLU A 386 5.71 3.70 13.10
C GLU A 386 4.84 4.94 12.94
N TRP A 387 5.44 6.04 12.48
CA TRP A 387 4.73 7.27 12.18
C TRP A 387 5.16 7.80 10.83
N MET A 388 4.18 8.23 10.05
CA MET A 388 4.37 8.96 8.82
C MET A 388 3.57 10.24 8.87
N LYS A 389 4.20 11.39 8.59
CA LYS A 389 3.50 12.65 8.38
C LYS A 389 4.13 13.36 7.18
N LEU A 390 3.38 13.50 6.09
CA LEU A 390 3.85 14.14 4.87
C LEU A 390 2.87 15.22 4.46
N SER A 391 3.38 16.32 3.88
CA SER A 391 2.51 17.39 3.37
C SER A 391 3.24 18.28 2.39
N THR A 392 2.50 18.97 1.53
CA THR A 392 3.05 20.01 0.65
C THR A 392 3.75 21.17 1.38
N ALA A 393 3.56 21.31 2.69
CA ALA A 393 4.25 22.30 3.52
C ALA A 393 5.69 21.90 3.92
N GLY A 394 6.18 20.71 3.52
CA GLY A 394 7.58 20.30 3.67
C GLY A 394 7.99 19.86 5.08
N ALA A 395 7.04 19.45 5.93
CA ALA A 395 7.30 18.90 7.27
C ALA A 395 7.29 17.37 7.28
N ASP A 396 7.97 16.76 6.31
CA ASP A 396 7.94 15.32 6.05
C ASP A 396 8.69 14.55 7.13
N GLN A 397 8.03 13.54 7.70
CA GLN A 397 8.54 12.76 8.81
C GLN A 397 8.22 11.29 8.62
N PHE A 398 9.26 10.47 8.68
CA PHE A 398 9.19 9.04 8.93
C PHE A 398 9.85 8.80 10.29
N ARG A 399 9.14 8.14 11.21
CA ARG A 399 9.68 7.80 12.52
C ARG A 399 9.37 6.35 12.83
N HIS A 400 10.30 5.71 13.50
CA HIS A 400 10.15 4.37 14.01
C HIS A 400 10.67 4.30 15.44
N LYS A 401 9.96 3.57 16.30
CA LYS A 401 10.38 3.25 17.67
C LYS A 401 10.10 1.78 17.92
N GLU A 402 11.18 1.03 18.15
CA GLU A 402 11.12 -0.34 18.65
C GLU A 402 11.66 -0.37 20.09
N SER A 403 11.00 -1.13 20.96
CA SER A 403 11.46 -1.43 22.32
C SER A 403 11.29 -2.92 22.58
N CYS A 404 12.38 -3.57 22.96
CA CYS A 404 12.45 -5.01 23.22
C CYS A 404 12.70 -5.29 24.69
N LEU A 405 12.26 -6.45 25.15
CA LEU A 405 12.67 -6.97 26.45
C LEU A 405 14.16 -7.32 26.40
N ALA A 406 14.85 -7.04 27.51
CA ALA A 406 16.18 -7.56 27.69
C ALA A 406 16.08 -9.10 27.77
N PRO A 407 16.91 -9.84 27.02
CA PRO A 407 16.90 -11.30 27.05
C PRO A 407 17.30 -11.88 28.42
#